data_AF-A0A1C0VTT7-F1
#
_entry.id   AF-A0A1C0VTT7-F1
#
_cell.length_a   1.000
_cell.length_b   1.000
_cell.length_c   1.000
_cell.angle_alpha   90.00
_cell.angle_beta   90.00
_cell.angle_gamma   90.00
#
_symmetry.space_group_name_H-M   'P 1'
#
loop_
_entity.id
_entity.type
_entity.pdbx_description
1 polymer ?
#
loop_
_entity_poly.entity_id
_entity_poly.type
_entity_poly.pdbx_seq_one_letter_code
_entity_poly.pdbx_strand_id
1 'polypeptide(L)'
;MSDQQDRILRLFIEEAKEHLDTLEKGLVDLSATMKDPENITEMFRAAHSVKGGAAMLNLDSIKTTAHRLEDCFKVLRDKPTTKVDQTAESLFLKGVDVLRDLFNRLEGTFGLSSKDADGIVQKILPVFTQLENHLNALASGKVPAATKTAAKTEAAPGGVANFANQVMAVLKVMLQGFKQPESPDSRKQLVAACAKLLTLGSDIQSWQGLVKGAQQAIANPKNSYKILAPLIIKELKDAGDLVQAGKFKEIAPSKNLQQLIGTVSKPPAKEGTAPQPAAPPAQKQITIPAEPKAAVKALLQNFDKKQLSEIAKLLVQAIKAAP
;
A
#
# COMPACT_ATOMS: atom_id res chain seq x y z
N MET A 1 2.39 -13.36 -34.55
CA MET A 1 1.06 -12.95 -35.05
C MET A 1 1.18 -12.85 -36.56
N SER A 2 0.15 -13.22 -37.32
CA SER A 2 0.13 -12.89 -38.76
C SER A 2 -0.13 -11.39 -38.95
N ASP A 3 0.28 -10.80 -40.09
CA ASP A 3 0.04 -9.38 -40.40
C ASP A 3 -1.46 -9.00 -40.29
N GLN A 4 -2.35 -9.96 -40.55
CA GLN A 4 -3.78 -9.80 -40.37
C GLN A 4 -4.19 -9.71 -38.89
N GLN A 5 -3.63 -10.57 -38.03
CA GLN A 5 -3.89 -10.52 -36.58
C GLN A 5 -3.40 -9.20 -35.97
N ASP A 6 -2.23 -8.71 -36.40
CA ASP A 6 -1.70 -7.44 -35.92
C ASP A 6 -2.55 -6.24 -36.37
N ARG A 7 -3.11 -6.28 -37.60
CA ARG A 7 -4.05 -5.26 -38.06
C ARG A 7 -5.35 -5.26 -37.25
N ILE A 8 -5.92 -6.44 -36.98
CA ILE A 8 -7.16 -6.56 -36.18
C ILE A 8 -6.90 -6.08 -34.75
N LEU A 9 -5.76 -6.45 -34.16
CA LEU A 9 -5.39 -5.99 -32.82
C LEU A 9 -5.28 -4.47 -32.74
N ARG A 10 -4.67 -3.81 -33.73
CA ARG A 10 -4.55 -2.34 -33.78
C ARG A 10 -5.92 -1.66 -33.89
N LEU A 11 -6.79 -2.16 -34.76
CA LEU A 11 -8.16 -1.65 -34.89
C LEU A 11 -8.93 -1.78 -33.57
N PHE A 12 -8.83 -2.93 -32.91
CA PHE A 12 -9.44 -3.12 -31.60
C PHE A 12 -8.90 -2.15 -30.54
N ILE A 13 -7.59 -1.89 -30.51
CA ILE A 13 -7.00 -0.92 -29.57
C ILE A 13 -7.52 0.50 -29.86
N GLU A 14 -7.69 0.87 -31.13
CA GLU A 14 -8.25 2.16 -31.54
C GLU A 14 -9.71 2.31 -31.09
N GLU A 15 -10.56 1.33 -31.39
CA GLU A 15 -11.97 1.30 -30.93
C GLU A 15 -12.07 1.30 -29.40
N ALA A 16 -11.19 0.58 -28.72
CA ALA A 16 -11.17 0.53 -27.26
C ALA A 16 -10.80 1.89 -26.63
N LYS A 17 -9.98 2.71 -27.29
CA LYS A 17 -9.68 4.07 -26.82
C LYS A 17 -10.92 4.96 -26.85
N GLU A 18 -11.75 4.86 -27.88
CA GLU A 18 -13.03 5.59 -27.93
C GLU A 18 -13.96 5.17 -26.79
N HIS A 19 -14.05 3.86 -26.52
CA HIS A 19 -14.84 3.36 -25.40
C HIS A 19 -14.29 3.81 -24.04
N LEU A 20 -12.96 3.81 -23.86
CA LEU A 20 -12.34 4.31 -22.63
C LEU A 20 -12.63 5.80 -22.40
N ASP A 21 -12.63 6.61 -23.46
CA ASP A 21 -12.97 8.03 -23.38
C ASP A 21 -14.44 8.25 -23.01
N THR A 22 -15.37 7.46 -23.55
CA THR A 22 -16.78 7.46 -23.12
C THR A 22 -16.91 7.13 -21.63
N LEU A 23 -16.19 6.09 -21.17
CA LEU A 23 -16.20 5.70 -19.76
C LEU A 23 -15.65 6.80 -18.85
N GLU A 24 -14.52 7.41 -19.19
CA GLU A 24 -13.96 8.50 -18.38
C GLU A 24 -14.87 9.72 -18.33
N LYS A 25 -15.40 10.16 -19.47
CA LYS A 25 -16.29 11.33 -19.53
C LYS A 25 -17.52 11.14 -18.66
N GLY A 26 -18.14 9.95 -18.68
CA GLY A 26 -19.29 9.63 -17.83
C GLY A 26 -18.94 9.48 -16.34
N LEU A 27 -17.68 9.31 -15.99
CA LEU A 27 -17.23 9.16 -14.59
C LEU A 27 -16.73 10.46 -13.95
N VAL A 28 -16.27 11.45 -14.72
CA VAL A 28 -15.74 12.73 -14.18
C VAL A 28 -16.79 13.49 -13.35
N ASP A 29 -18.08 13.38 -13.70
CA ASP A 29 -19.20 13.80 -12.85
C ASP A 29 -20.28 12.73 -12.92
N LEU A 30 -20.03 11.62 -12.23
CA LEU A 30 -20.95 10.48 -12.19
C LEU A 30 -22.32 10.90 -11.62
N SER A 31 -22.34 11.88 -10.70
CA SER A 31 -23.58 12.39 -10.11
C SER A 31 -24.48 13.09 -11.12
N ALA A 32 -23.91 13.89 -12.03
CA ALA A 32 -24.64 14.50 -13.13
C ALA A 32 -25.02 13.47 -14.20
N THR A 33 -24.11 12.53 -14.49
CA THR A 33 -24.32 11.47 -15.48
C THR A 33 -25.51 10.59 -15.12
N MET A 34 -25.69 10.26 -13.84
CA MET A 34 -26.83 9.48 -13.32
C MET A 34 -28.20 10.17 -13.46
N LYS A 35 -28.27 11.45 -13.84
CA LYS A 35 -29.54 12.15 -14.07
C LYS A 35 -30.21 11.72 -15.37
N ASP A 36 -29.43 11.18 -16.31
CA ASP A 36 -29.92 10.67 -17.58
C ASP A 36 -29.58 9.18 -17.72
N PRO A 37 -30.58 8.28 -17.69
CA PRO A 37 -30.38 6.84 -17.85
C PRO A 37 -29.67 6.43 -19.15
N GLU A 38 -29.76 7.24 -20.21
CA GLU A 38 -29.08 6.95 -21.48
C GLU A 38 -27.55 7.01 -21.31
N ASN A 39 -27.03 7.94 -20.50
CA ASN A 39 -25.58 8.03 -20.26
C ASN A 39 -25.03 6.78 -19.56
N ILE A 40 -25.77 6.22 -18.60
CA ILE A 40 -25.38 4.97 -17.93
C ILE A 40 -25.46 3.79 -18.90
N THR A 41 -26.46 3.79 -19.78
CA THR A 41 -26.61 2.79 -20.83
C THR A 41 -25.47 2.85 -21.85
N GLU A 42 -24.99 4.06 -22.18
CA GLU A 42 -23.84 4.28 -23.05
C GLU A 42 -22.55 3.73 -22.42
N MET A 43 -22.29 4.03 -21.15
CA MET A 43 -21.13 3.46 -20.43
C MET A 43 -21.19 1.94 -20.31
N PHE A 44 -22.38 1.38 -20.04
CA PHE A 44 -22.60 -0.06 -20.04
C PHE A 44 -22.26 -0.68 -21.40
N ARG A 45 -22.71 -0.06 -22.50
CA ARG A 45 -22.41 -0.51 -23.87
C ARG A 45 -20.93 -0.40 -24.20
N ALA A 46 -20.26 0.68 -23.81
CA ALA A 46 -18.82 0.85 -24.00
C ALA A 46 -18.03 -0.28 -23.32
N ALA A 47 -18.33 -0.58 -22.04
CA ALA A 47 -17.71 -1.69 -21.33
C ALA A 47 -18.01 -3.07 -21.98
N HIS A 48 -19.25 -3.27 -22.44
CA HIS A 48 -19.67 -4.51 -23.12
C HIS A 48 -18.94 -4.72 -24.46
N SER A 49 -18.78 -3.66 -25.26
CA SER A 49 -18.03 -3.71 -26.52
C SER A 49 -16.56 -4.06 -26.29
N VAL A 50 -15.91 -3.42 -25.30
CA VAL A 50 -14.52 -3.75 -24.94
C VAL A 50 -14.38 -5.20 -24.49
N LYS A 51 -15.32 -5.72 -23.68
CA LYS A 51 -15.36 -7.13 -23.28
C LYS A 51 -15.47 -8.05 -24.50
N GLY A 52 -16.37 -7.75 -25.43
CA GLY A 52 -16.59 -8.53 -26.64
C GLY A 52 -15.34 -8.62 -27.51
N GLY A 53 -14.73 -7.48 -27.83
CA GLY A 53 -13.49 -7.44 -28.63
C GLY A 53 -12.33 -8.13 -27.94
N ALA A 54 -12.16 -7.95 -26.63
CA ALA A 54 -11.13 -8.63 -25.85
C ALA A 54 -11.33 -10.16 -25.83
N ALA A 55 -12.56 -10.64 -25.78
CA ALA A 55 -12.86 -12.07 -25.86
C ALA A 55 -12.53 -12.65 -27.23
N MET A 56 -12.86 -11.94 -28.33
CA MET A 56 -12.53 -12.37 -29.69
C MET A 56 -11.01 -12.50 -29.93
N LEU A 57 -10.22 -11.67 -29.24
CA LEU A 57 -8.76 -11.63 -29.34
C LEU A 57 -8.04 -12.43 -28.24
N ASN A 58 -8.77 -13.16 -27.39
CA ASN A 58 -8.23 -13.92 -26.25
C ASN A 58 -7.38 -13.07 -25.28
N LEU A 59 -7.78 -11.83 -25.06
CA LEU A 59 -7.14 -10.89 -24.13
C LEU A 59 -7.80 -10.98 -22.75
N ASP A 60 -7.54 -12.08 -22.04
CA ASP A 60 -8.29 -12.45 -20.84
C ASP A 60 -8.28 -11.41 -19.72
N SER A 61 -7.15 -10.72 -19.50
CA SER A 61 -7.03 -9.70 -18.47
C SER A 61 -7.87 -8.44 -18.78
N ILE A 62 -7.92 -8.06 -20.06
CA ILE A 62 -8.77 -6.95 -20.55
C ILE A 62 -10.24 -7.37 -20.48
N LYS A 63 -10.57 -8.55 -20.99
CA LYS A 63 -11.92 -9.14 -20.91
C LYS A 63 -12.43 -9.15 -19.47
N THR A 64 -11.63 -9.62 -18.53
CA THR A 64 -12.00 -9.72 -17.11
C THR A 64 -12.25 -8.34 -16.52
N THR A 65 -11.38 -7.37 -16.78
CA THR A 65 -11.52 -6.00 -16.27
C THR A 65 -12.75 -5.30 -16.85
N ALA A 66 -12.96 -5.41 -18.16
CA ALA A 66 -14.12 -4.85 -18.85
C ALA A 66 -15.43 -5.49 -18.38
N HIS A 67 -15.45 -6.80 -18.16
CA HIS A 67 -16.62 -7.51 -17.63
C HIS A 67 -16.98 -7.02 -16.22
N ARG A 68 -16.00 -6.81 -15.34
CA ARG A 68 -16.27 -6.26 -14.00
C ARG A 68 -16.83 -4.83 -14.04
N LEU A 69 -16.35 -4.00 -14.96
CA LEU A 69 -16.92 -2.67 -15.20
C LEU A 69 -18.36 -2.76 -15.71
N GLU A 70 -18.61 -3.63 -16.69
CA GLU A 70 -19.95 -3.89 -17.23
C GLU A 70 -20.95 -4.32 -16.14
N ASP A 71 -20.55 -5.24 -15.26
CA ASP A 71 -21.38 -5.68 -14.13
C ASP A 71 -21.73 -4.51 -13.20
N CYS A 72 -20.76 -3.63 -12.90
CA CYS A 72 -20.99 -2.47 -12.04
C CYS A 72 -21.92 -1.43 -12.70
N PHE A 73 -21.74 -1.15 -14.00
CA PHE A 73 -22.66 -0.27 -14.75
C PHE A 73 -24.06 -0.88 -14.88
N LYS A 74 -24.16 -2.20 -15.01
CA LYS A 74 -25.43 -2.90 -15.00
C LYS A 74 -26.19 -2.69 -13.69
N VAL A 75 -25.51 -2.70 -12.54
CA VAL A 75 -26.14 -2.38 -11.25
C VAL A 75 -26.72 -0.97 -11.25
N LEU A 76 -25.97 0.02 -11.74
CA LEU A 76 -26.46 1.40 -11.85
C LEU A 76 -27.65 1.55 -12.81
N ARG A 77 -27.62 0.85 -13.93
CA ARG A 77 -28.69 0.86 -14.95
C ARG A 77 -29.97 0.18 -14.46
N ASP A 78 -29.84 -1.01 -13.89
CA ASP A 78 -30.98 -1.86 -13.50
C ASP A 78 -31.59 -1.42 -12.16
N LYS A 79 -30.80 -0.75 -11.31
CA LYS A 79 -31.23 -0.24 -10.00
C LYS A 79 -30.78 1.22 -9.84
N PRO A 80 -31.42 2.17 -10.57
CA PRO A 80 -31.02 3.56 -10.54
C PRO A 80 -31.16 4.13 -9.12
N THR A 81 -30.02 4.37 -8.47
CA THR A 81 -29.93 5.03 -7.17
C THR A 81 -29.84 6.53 -7.40
N THR A 82 -30.58 7.33 -6.62
CA THR A 82 -30.58 8.79 -6.75
C THR A 82 -29.34 9.47 -6.16
N LYS A 83 -28.42 8.71 -5.53
CA LYS A 83 -27.23 9.25 -4.84
C LYS A 83 -26.03 8.33 -4.99
N VAL A 84 -25.40 8.37 -6.17
CA VAL A 84 -24.03 7.86 -6.30
C VAL A 84 -23.09 8.85 -5.63
N ASP A 85 -22.18 8.35 -4.79
CA ASP A 85 -21.23 9.17 -4.03
C ASP A 85 -19.82 9.17 -4.67
N GLN A 86 -18.95 10.05 -4.16
CA GLN A 86 -17.55 10.14 -4.61
C GLN A 86 -16.77 8.83 -4.39
N THR A 87 -17.21 7.98 -3.47
CA THR A 87 -16.62 6.66 -3.24
C THR A 87 -16.81 5.77 -4.46
N ALA A 88 -18.05 5.65 -4.95
CA ALA A 88 -18.36 4.89 -6.15
C ALA A 88 -17.58 5.43 -7.37
N GLU A 89 -17.59 6.75 -7.56
CA GLU A 89 -16.85 7.42 -8.64
C GLU A 89 -15.35 7.07 -8.61
N SER A 90 -14.70 7.23 -7.46
CA SER A 90 -13.27 6.91 -7.29
C SER A 90 -12.97 5.42 -7.55
N LEU A 91 -13.87 4.52 -7.18
CA LEU A 91 -13.70 3.09 -7.41
C LEU A 91 -13.88 2.72 -8.89
N PHE A 92 -14.84 3.33 -9.60
CA PHE A 92 -14.99 3.18 -11.04
C PHE A 92 -13.76 3.69 -11.80
N LEU A 93 -13.29 4.90 -11.47
CA LEU A 93 -12.11 5.50 -12.10
C LEU A 93 -10.88 4.59 -11.97
N LYS A 94 -10.65 3.98 -10.80
CA LYS A 94 -9.57 2.98 -10.62
C LYS A 94 -9.72 1.78 -11.56
N GLY A 95 -10.94 1.33 -11.82
CA GLY A 95 -11.20 0.24 -12.75
C GLY A 95 -10.87 0.63 -14.19
N VAL A 96 -11.26 1.84 -14.60
CA VAL A 96 -10.96 2.40 -15.93
C VAL A 96 -9.46 2.67 -16.10
N ASP A 97 -8.78 3.19 -15.07
CA ASP A 97 -7.33 3.41 -15.07
C ASP A 97 -6.56 2.10 -15.32
N VAL A 98 -6.99 1.01 -14.67
CA VAL A 98 -6.39 -0.31 -14.88
C VAL A 98 -6.67 -0.85 -16.27
N LEU A 99 -7.90 -0.67 -16.78
CA LEU A 99 -8.22 -1.06 -18.16
C LEU A 99 -7.34 -0.32 -19.16
N ARG A 100 -7.14 1.00 -18.98
CA ARG A 100 -6.24 1.82 -19.79
C ARG A 100 -4.78 1.37 -19.68
N ASP A 101 -4.28 1.05 -18.48
CA ASP A 101 -2.91 0.53 -18.30
C ASP A 101 -2.72 -0.79 -19.07
N LEU A 102 -3.71 -1.67 -19.08
CA LEU A 102 -3.66 -2.92 -19.87
C LEU A 102 -3.56 -2.64 -21.37
N PHE A 103 -4.34 -1.68 -21.90
CA PHE A 103 -4.26 -1.28 -23.31
C PHE A 103 -2.92 -0.62 -23.66
N ASN A 104 -2.41 0.27 -22.82
CA ASN A 104 -1.12 0.92 -23.03
C ASN A 104 0.04 -0.10 -23.08
N ARG A 105 -0.03 -1.14 -22.23
CA ARG A 105 0.95 -2.24 -22.25
C ARG A 105 0.81 -3.12 -23.48
N LEU A 106 -0.42 -3.35 -23.92
CA LEU A 106 -0.71 -4.13 -25.12
C LEU A 106 -0.20 -3.43 -26.39
N GLU A 107 -0.32 -2.10 -26.46
CA GLU A 107 0.21 -1.27 -27.56
C GLU A 107 1.73 -1.09 -27.50
N GLY A 108 2.31 -1.20 -26.29
CA GLY A 108 3.74 -1.04 -26.06
C GLY A 108 4.62 -2.05 -26.82
N THR A 109 5.88 -1.68 -27.07
CA THR A 109 6.86 -2.48 -27.83
C THR A 109 7.13 -3.88 -27.28
N PHE A 110 6.90 -4.10 -25.99
CA PHE A 110 7.10 -5.39 -25.32
C PHE A 110 5.81 -6.23 -25.24
N GLY A 111 4.67 -5.64 -25.61
CA GLY A 111 3.35 -6.24 -25.46
C GLY A 111 2.94 -6.50 -24.00
N LEU A 112 1.78 -7.15 -23.83
CA LEU A 112 1.24 -7.52 -22.54
C LEU A 112 1.62 -8.97 -22.21
N SER A 113 2.52 -9.18 -21.26
CA SER A 113 2.85 -10.52 -20.79
C SER A 113 1.74 -11.06 -19.88
N SER A 114 1.45 -12.38 -19.95
CA SER A 114 0.41 -13.00 -19.11
C SER A 114 0.65 -12.77 -17.62
N LYS A 115 1.91 -12.84 -17.18
CA LYS A 115 2.28 -12.66 -15.76
C LYS A 115 2.02 -11.24 -15.27
N ASP A 116 2.33 -10.23 -16.09
CA ASP A 116 2.09 -8.83 -15.73
C ASP A 116 0.59 -8.54 -15.73
N ALA A 117 -0.11 -9.04 -16.74
CA ALA A 117 -1.55 -8.89 -16.88
C ALA A 117 -2.31 -9.52 -15.71
N ASP A 118 -1.95 -10.74 -15.31
CA ASP A 118 -2.52 -11.41 -14.14
C ASP A 118 -2.20 -10.64 -12.85
N GLY A 119 -0.96 -10.17 -12.68
CA GLY A 119 -0.55 -9.38 -11.53
C GLY A 119 -1.29 -8.05 -11.40
N ILE A 120 -1.68 -7.44 -12.52
CA ILE A 120 -2.51 -6.22 -12.57
C ILE A 120 -3.95 -6.55 -12.19
N VAL A 121 -4.54 -7.58 -12.81
CA VAL A 121 -5.93 -7.99 -12.56
C VAL A 121 -6.13 -8.41 -11.10
N GLN A 122 -5.21 -9.19 -10.52
CA GLN A 122 -5.30 -9.61 -9.12
C GLN A 122 -5.31 -8.44 -8.13
N LYS A 123 -4.68 -7.30 -8.48
CA LYS A 123 -4.68 -6.11 -7.62
C LYS A 123 -6.00 -5.32 -7.71
N ILE A 124 -6.69 -5.36 -8.85
CA ILE A 124 -7.93 -4.59 -9.05
C ILE A 124 -9.20 -5.37 -8.67
N LEU A 125 -9.19 -6.71 -8.70
CA LEU A 125 -10.35 -7.52 -8.32
C LEU A 125 -10.96 -7.17 -6.94
N PRO A 126 -10.16 -6.89 -5.88
CA PRO A 126 -10.71 -6.44 -4.61
C PRO A 126 -11.42 -5.08 -4.68
N VAL A 127 -10.97 -4.19 -5.59
CA VAL A 127 -11.58 -2.87 -5.82
C VAL A 127 -12.94 -3.03 -6.49
N PHE A 128 -13.07 -3.91 -7.49
CA PHE A 128 -14.36 -4.24 -8.08
C PHE A 128 -15.33 -4.88 -7.10
N THR A 129 -14.83 -5.74 -6.21
CA THR A 129 -15.64 -6.32 -5.13
C THR A 129 -16.15 -5.24 -4.17
N GLN A 130 -15.31 -4.26 -3.82
CA GLN A 130 -15.72 -3.11 -3.01
C GLN A 130 -16.76 -2.26 -3.73
N LEU A 131 -16.57 -2.00 -5.02
CA LEU A 131 -17.49 -1.22 -5.85
C LEU A 131 -18.86 -1.90 -5.93
N GLU A 132 -18.91 -3.18 -6.31
CA GLU A 132 -20.15 -3.93 -6.43
C GLU A 132 -20.93 -3.97 -5.11
N ASN A 133 -20.25 -4.21 -3.98
CA ASN A 133 -20.87 -4.19 -2.66
C ASN A 133 -21.43 -2.80 -2.32
N HIS A 134 -20.68 -1.75 -2.62
CA HIS A 134 -21.09 -0.37 -2.36
C HIS A 134 -22.29 0.04 -3.23
N LEU A 135 -22.27 -0.29 -4.52
CA LEU A 135 -23.39 -0.05 -5.43
C LEU A 135 -24.65 -0.80 -5.01
N ASN A 136 -24.52 -2.06 -4.59
CA ASN A 136 -25.66 -2.82 -4.07
C ASN A 136 -26.20 -2.26 -2.75
N ALA A 137 -25.34 -1.71 -1.88
CA ALA A 137 -25.76 -1.04 -0.66
C ALA A 137 -26.55 0.24 -0.96
N LEU A 138 -26.06 1.07 -1.89
CA LEU A 138 -26.74 2.26 -2.39
C LEU A 138 -28.09 1.92 -3.02
N ALA A 139 -28.13 0.89 -3.87
CA ALA A 139 -29.35 0.43 -4.54
C ALA A 139 -30.40 -0.14 -3.57
N SER A 140 -29.97 -0.73 -2.44
CA SER A 140 -30.87 -1.29 -1.43
C SER A 140 -31.39 -0.25 -0.43
N GLY A 141 -31.05 1.04 -0.58
CA GLY A 141 -31.37 2.09 0.39
C GLY A 141 -30.65 1.93 1.74
N LYS A 142 -29.77 0.95 1.88
CA LYS A 142 -28.85 0.81 3.02
C LYS A 142 -27.65 1.70 2.77
N VAL A 143 -27.87 3.01 2.84
CA VAL A 143 -26.78 3.96 2.96
C VAL A 143 -26.11 3.71 4.31
N PRO A 144 -24.80 3.41 4.40
CA PRO A 144 -24.07 3.70 5.62
C PRO A 144 -24.05 5.23 5.68
N ALA A 145 -25.04 5.80 6.37
CA ALA A 145 -25.09 7.23 6.60
C ALA A 145 -23.77 7.64 7.27
N ALA A 146 -22.99 8.48 6.58
CA ALA A 146 -21.92 9.23 7.18
C ALA A 146 -22.53 10.08 8.31
N THR A 147 -22.51 9.54 9.52
CA THR A 147 -22.95 10.25 10.72
C THR A 147 -21.70 10.71 11.44
N LYS A 148 -21.44 12.02 11.35
CA LYS A 148 -20.65 12.71 12.36
C LYS A 148 -21.36 12.53 13.71
N THR A 149 -20.59 12.06 14.69
CA THR A 149 -20.75 12.24 16.15
C THR A 149 -21.49 11.16 16.96
N ALA A 150 -20.72 10.66 17.95
CA ALA A 150 -21.08 10.07 19.24
C ALA A 150 -21.56 8.60 19.31
N ALA A 151 -20.58 7.73 19.60
CA ALA A 151 -20.60 6.57 20.50
C ALA A 151 -21.96 5.97 20.93
N LYS A 152 -22.24 4.73 20.48
CA LYS A 152 -22.35 3.55 21.35
C LYS A 152 -22.39 2.25 20.52
N THR A 153 -21.69 1.26 21.05
CA THR A 153 -21.45 -0.13 20.64
C THR A 153 -22.69 -0.93 20.22
N GLU A 154 -22.57 -1.72 19.14
CA GLU A 154 -22.91 -3.15 19.16
C GLU A 154 -22.26 -3.91 17.99
N ALA A 155 -21.64 -5.04 18.32
CA ALA A 155 -20.74 -5.81 17.49
C ALA A 155 -21.41 -7.09 16.95
N ALA A 156 -21.14 -7.44 15.69
CA ALA A 156 -21.19 -8.80 15.16
C ALA A 156 -20.33 -8.92 13.87
N PRO A 157 -19.81 -10.11 13.53
CA PRO A 157 -18.42 -10.26 13.10
C PRO A 157 -18.25 -10.34 11.58
N GLY A 158 -17.63 -9.30 11.00
CA GLY A 158 -17.10 -9.34 9.62
C GLY A 158 -15.73 -8.68 9.46
N GLY A 159 -15.18 -8.05 10.51
CA GLY A 159 -14.05 -7.13 10.43
C GLY A 159 -12.65 -7.76 10.28
N VAL A 160 -12.54 -9.08 10.23
CA VAL A 160 -11.22 -9.76 10.30
C VAL A 160 -10.60 -9.98 8.92
N ALA A 161 -11.41 -10.11 7.86
CA ALA A 161 -10.95 -10.53 6.53
C ALA A 161 -10.08 -9.50 5.78
N ASN A 162 -10.01 -8.25 6.25
CA ASN A 162 -9.24 -7.19 5.61
C ASN A 162 -8.35 -6.39 6.59
N PHE A 163 -8.17 -6.88 7.82
CA PHE A 163 -7.43 -6.15 8.85
C PHE A 163 -5.93 -6.07 8.54
N ALA A 164 -5.26 -7.20 8.27
CA ALA A 164 -3.82 -7.18 8.01
C ALA A 164 -3.46 -6.42 6.72
N ASN A 165 -4.33 -6.45 5.71
CA ASN A 165 -4.15 -5.68 4.47
C ASN A 165 -4.20 -4.16 4.73
N GLN A 166 -5.15 -3.70 5.54
CA GLN A 166 -5.24 -2.28 5.93
C GLN A 166 -4.06 -1.86 6.82
N VAL A 167 -3.65 -2.72 7.74
CA VAL A 167 -2.43 -2.51 8.55
C VAL A 167 -1.20 -2.40 7.63
N MET A 168 -1.02 -3.33 6.70
CA MET A 168 0.09 -3.33 5.73
C MET A 168 0.13 -2.07 4.86
N ALA A 169 -1.02 -1.52 4.47
CA ALA A 169 -1.08 -0.25 3.73
C ALA A 169 -0.53 0.91 4.57
N VAL A 170 -0.91 1.00 5.85
CA VAL A 170 -0.38 2.03 6.75
C VAL A 170 1.09 1.81 7.07
N LEU A 171 1.55 0.55 7.21
CA LEU A 171 2.96 0.25 7.42
C LEU A 171 3.86 0.66 6.24
N LYS A 172 3.36 0.57 5.00
CA LYS A 172 4.08 1.11 3.82
C LYS A 172 4.29 2.61 3.92
N VAL A 173 3.29 3.35 4.40
CA VAL A 173 3.38 4.80 4.63
C VAL A 173 4.37 5.10 5.77
N MET A 174 4.32 4.32 6.87
CA MET A 174 5.28 4.47 7.97
C MET A 174 6.72 4.20 7.53
N LEU A 175 6.96 3.17 6.70
CA LEU A 175 8.27 2.90 6.12
C LEU A 175 8.80 4.06 5.27
N GLN A 176 7.94 4.73 4.51
CA GLN A 176 8.33 5.95 3.78
C GLN A 176 8.67 7.10 4.72
N GLY A 177 7.91 7.27 5.81
CA GLY A 177 8.20 8.26 6.86
C GLY A 177 9.54 8.02 7.56
N PHE A 178 9.87 6.76 7.87
CA PHE A 178 11.15 6.40 8.48
C PHE A 178 12.37 6.56 7.55
N LYS A 179 12.16 6.66 6.22
CA LYS A 179 13.23 6.95 5.25
C LYS A 179 13.60 8.44 5.19
N GLN A 180 12.76 9.32 5.73
CA GLN A 180 13.01 10.76 5.78
C GLN A 180 14.03 11.09 6.89
N PRO A 181 14.76 12.21 6.78
CA PRO A 181 15.61 12.69 7.86
C PRO A 181 14.80 12.90 9.15
N GLU A 182 15.43 12.61 10.29
CA GLU A 182 14.80 12.76 11.61
C GLU A 182 14.46 14.23 11.85
N SER A 183 13.17 14.56 11.79
CA SER A 183 12.66 15.93 11.92
C SER A 183 11.34 15.93 12.68
N PRO A 184 10.96 17.05 13.31
CA PRO A 184 9.66 17.17 13.97
C PRO A 184 8.49 16.86 13.03
N ASP A 185 8.61 17.20 11.74
CA ASP A 185 7.57 16.98 10.74
C ASP A 185 7.47 15.51 10.31
N SER A 186 8.60 14.81 10.14
CA SER A 186 8.56 13.36 9.87
C SER A 186 8.02 12.60 11.09
N ARG A 187 8.31 13.05 12.32
CA ARG A 187 7.72 12.47 13.54
C ARG A 187 6.21 12.69 13.58
N LYS A 188 5.72 13.90 13.26
CA LYS A 188 4.28 14.17 13.14
C LYS A 188 3.59 13.27 12.13
N GLN A 189 4.22 13.04 10.96
CA GLN A 189 3.68 12.13 9.94
C GLN A 189 3.59 10.68 10.43
N LEU A 190 4.62 10.18 11.13
CA LEU A 190 4.62 8.84 11.70
C LEU A 190 3.58 8.69 12.82
N VAL A 191 3.43 9.70 13.68
CA VAL A 191 2.38 9.76 14.72
C VAL A 191 0.99 9.78 14.09
N ALA A 192 0.79 10.50 12.99
CA ALA A 192 -0.47 10.50 12.25
C ALA A 192 -0.77 9.12 11.61
N ALA A 193 0.25 8.40 11.16
CA ALA A 193 0.09 7.02 10.69
C ALA A 193 -0.33 6.08 11.83
N CYS A 194 0.25 6.23 13.03
CA CYS A 194 -0.21 5.50 14.22
C CYS A 194 -1.67 5.83 14.57
N ALA A 195 -2.12 7.07 14.42
CA ALA A 195 -3.52 7.44 14.64
C ALA A 195 -4.47 6.68 13.68
N LYS A 196 -4.08 6.49 12.42
CA LYS A 196 -4.83 5.66 11.46
C LYS A 196 -4.87 4.18 11.90
N LEU A 197 -3.78 3.65 12.44
CA LEU A 197 -3.77 2.28 12.99
C LEU A 197 -4.69 2.15 14.21
N LEU A 198 -4.80 3.17 15.07
CA LEU A 198 -5.74 3.15 16.20
C LEU A 198 -7.20 3.08 15.73
N THR A 199 -7.54 3.75 14.63
CA THR A 199 -8.90 3.69 14.08
C THR A 199 -9.24 2.35 13.46
N LEU A 200 -8.26 1.59 12.96
CA LEU A 200 -8.50 0.28 12.34
C LEU A 200 -8.91 -0.80 13.35
N GLY A 201 -8.43 -0.70 14.59
CA GLY A 201 -8.71 -1.67 15.66
C GLY A 201 -9.29 -1.02 16.90
N SER A 202 -10.27 -0.13 16.72
CA SER A 202 -10.95 0.56 17.83
C SER A 202 -11.57 -0.41 18.84
N ASP A 203 -11.94 -1.60 18.39
CA ASP A 203 -12.65 -2.57 19.22
C ASP A 203 -11.70 -3.59 19.89
N ILE A 204 -10.39 -3.46 19.65
CA ILE A 204 -9.36 -4.40 20.11
C ILE A 204 -8.42 -3.70 21.09
N GLN A 205 -8.65 -3.88 22.40
CA GLN A 205 -7.83 -3.24 23.44
C GLN A 205 -6.34 -3.58 23.34
N SER A 206 -5.99 -4.84 23.07
CA SER A 206 -4.60 -5.30 22.94
C SER A 206 -3.87 -4.60 21.79
N TRP A 207 -4.57 -4.40 20.66
CA TRP A 207 -4.07 -3.67 19.50
C TRP A 207 -3.88 -2.19 19.81
N GLN A 208 -4.88 -1.55 20.44
CA GLN A 208 -4.76 -0.16 20.84
C GLN A 208 -3.59 0.09 21.79
N GLY A 209 -3.36 -0.82 22.73
CA GLY A 209 -2.21 -0.76 23.65
C GLY A 209 -0.88 -0.77 22.91
N LEU A 210 -0.72 -1.70 21.95
CA LEU A 210 0.47 -1.80 21.12
C LEU A 210 0.71 -0.53 20.28
N VAL A 211 -0.32 -0.05 19.58
CA VAL A 211 -0.21 1.10 18.69
C VAL A 211 0.05 2.40 19.47
N LYS A 212 -0.58 2.59 20.64
CA LYS A 212 -0.27 3.73 21.53
C LYS A 212 1.17 3.68 22.03
N GLY A 213 1.67 2.48 22.36
CA GLY A 213 3.07 2.30 22.73
C GLY A 213 4.04 2.65 21.59
N ALA A 214 3.75 2.20 20.37
CA ALA A 214 4.50 2.56 19.17
C ALA A 214 4.47 4.08 18.91
N GLN A 215 3.30 4.72 19.07
CA GLN A 215 3.14 6.16 18.92
C GLN A 215 3.98 6.95 19.93
N GLN A 216 4.00 6.52 21.20
CA GLN A 216 4.82 7.12 22.25
C GLN A 216 6.31 6.96 21.97
N ALA A 217 6.74 5.77 21.53
CA ALA A 217 8.13 5.52 21.17
C ALA A 217 8.59 6.39 19.97
N ILE A 218 7.72 6.61 18.97
CA ILE A 218 7.98 7.49 17.82
C ILE A 218 8.01 8.97 18.22
N ALA A 219 7.10 9.39 19.10
CA ALA A 219 7.00 10.77 19.55
C ALA A 219 8.23 11.19 20.38
N ASN A 220 8.92 10.25 21.04
CA ASN A 220 10.12 10.53 21.83
C ASN A 220 11.33 10.87 20.92
N PRO A 221 11.86 12.12 20.97
CA PRO A 221 12.98 12.53 20.13
C PRO A 221 14.29 11.78 20.41
N LYS A 222 14.42 11.14 21.59
CA LYS A 222 15.60 10.36 21.96
C LYS A 222 15.72 9.03 21.20
N ASN A 223 14.64 8.56 20.60
CA ASN A 223 14.61 7.31 19.85
C ASN A 223 14.91 7.56 18.37
N SER A 224 15.98 6.96 17.85
CA SER A 224 16.36 7.06 16.42
C SER A 224 15.46 6.20 15.53
N TYR A 225 15.20 6.68 14.32
CA TYR A 225 14.43 5.94 13.31
C TYR A 225 15.06 4.62 12.91
N LYS A 226 16.39 4.48 13.05
CA LYS A 226 17.10 3.23 12.77
C LYS A 226 16.71 2.09 13.70
N ILE A 227 16.34 2.41 14.94
CA ILE A 227 15.91 1.43 15.95
C ILE A 227 14.38 1.27 15.87
N LEU A 228 13.65 2.37 15.70
CA LEU A 228 12.19 2.36 15.67
C LEU A 228 11.62 1.68 14.42
N ALA A 229 12.17 1.94 13.24
CA ALA A 229 11.62 1.43 11.99
C ALA A 229 11.53 -0.11 11.92
N PRO A 230 12.62 -0.88 12.14
CA PRO A 230 12.51 -2.33 12.08
C PRO A 230 11.66 -2.91 13.21
N LEU A 231 11.70 -2.31 14.40
CA LEU A 231 10.96 -2.80 15.57
C LEU A 231 9.45 -2.60 15.41
N ILE A 232 9.03 -1.36 15.13
CA ILE A 232 7.62 -0.97 15.07
C ILE A 232 6.93 -1.60 13.86
N ILE A 233 7.60 -1.64 12.69
CA ILE A 233 7.01 -2.25 11.49
C ILE A 233 6.80 -3.75 11.70
N LYS A 234 7.76 -4.45 12.33
CA LYS A 234 7.63 -5.87 12.63
C LYS A 234 6.50 -6.12 13.64
N GLU A 235 6.47 -5.41 14.76
CA GLU A 235 5.45 -5.62 15.80
C GLU A 235 4.04 -5.34 15.31
N LEU A 236 3.84 -4.25 14.56
CA LEU A 236 2.53 -3.91 14.05
C LEU A 236 2.07 -4.86 12.94
N LYS A 237 3.00 -5.38 12.13
CA LYS A 237 2.69 -6.42 11.14
C LYS A 237 2.26 -7.70 11.83
N ASP A 238 3.06 -8.20 12.77
CA ASP A 238 2.79 -9.45 13.49
C ASP A 238 1.47 -9.33 14.27
N ALA A 239 1.19 -8.18 14.87
CA ALA A 239 -0.09 -7.92 15.53
C ALA A 239 -1.27 -7.86 14.54
N GLY A 240 -1.07 -7.28 13.35
CA GLY A 240 -2.07 -7.28 12.29
C GLY A 240 -2.42 -8.69 11.80
N ASP A 241 -1.40 -9.54 11.65
CA ASP A 241 -1.55 -10.95 11.28
C ASP A 241 -2.29 -11.74 12.40
N LEU A 242 -2.00 -11.45 13.68
CA LEU A 242 -2.69 -12.04 14.83
C LEU A 242 -4.16 -11.61 14.93
N VAL A 243 -4.47 -10.32 14.68
CA VAL A 243 -5.86 -9.87 14.59
C VAL A 243 -6.58 -10.61 13.48
N GLN A 244 -5.96 -10.73 12.30
CA GLN A 244 -6.54 -11.43 11.17
C GLN A 244 -6.75 -12.94 11.43
N ALA A 245 -5.89 -13.55 12.24
CA ALA A 245 -6.05 -14.93 12.70
C ALA A 245 -7.09 -15.08 13.83
N GLY A 246 -7.76 -14.00 14.25
CA GLY A 246 -8.70 -14.01 15.38
C GLY A 246 -8.03 -14.13 16.76
N LYS A 247 -6.69 -14.03 16.82
CA LYS A 247 -5.86 -14.22 18.02
C LYS A 247 -5.52 -12.89 18.71
N PHE A 248 -6.49 -12.00 18.83
CA PHE A 248 -6.28 -10.64 19.36
C PHE A 248 -5.85 -10.59 20.84
N LYS A 249 -6.07 -11.67 21.61
CA LYS A 249 -5.59 -11.80 23.00
C LYS A 249 -4.09 -12.09 23.11
N GLU A 250 -3.45 -12.55 22.03
CA GLU A 250 -2.01 -12.85 21.99
C GLU A 250 -1.15 -11.62 21.67
N ILE A 251 -1.78 -10.49 21.31
CA ILE A 251 -1.10 -9.24 20.99
C ILE A 251 -0.55 -8.62 22.29
N ALA A 252 0.77 -8.59 22.41
CA ALA A 252 1.46 -7.94 23.51
C ALA A 252 2.65 -7.09 22.99
N PRO A 253 2.86 -5.87 23.52
CA PRO A 253 4.02 -5.07 23.17
C PRO A 253 5.31 -5.77 23.60
N SER A 254 6.32 -5.77 22.74
CA SER A 254 7.59 -6.43 23.09
C SER A 254 8.29 -5.71 24.25
N LYS A 255 9.15 -6.43 24.97
CA LYS A 255 9.99 -5.83 26.03
C LYS A 255 10.84 -4.67 25.50
N ASN A 256 11.27 -4.72 24.23
CA ASN A 256 12.04 -3.65 23.59
C ASN A 256 11.19 -2.40 23.38
N LEU A 257 9.94 -2.55 22.93
CA LEU A 257 9.02 -1.43 22.78
C LEU A 257 8.68 -0.79 24.14
N GLN A 258 8.47 -1.61 25.17
CA GLN A 258 8.22 -1.15 26.54
C GLN A 258 9.39 -0.34 27.10
N GLN A 259 10.64 -0.76 26.86
CA GLN A 259 11.84 -0.01 27.26
C GLN A 259 11.94 1.36 26.57
N LEU A 260 11.49 1.47 25.31
CA LEU A 260 11.53 2.73 24.54
C LEU A 260 10.42 3.72 24.92
N ILE A 261 9.34 3.23 25.55
CA ILE A 261 8.25 4.05 26.11
C ILE A 261 8.63 4.60 27.50
N GLY A 262 9.41 3.84 28.26
CA GLY A 262 9.69 4.07 29.68
C GLY A 262 10.86 4.98 30.06
N THR A 263 11.51 5.71 29.15
CA THR A 263 12.64 6.57 29.54
C THR A 263 12.17 7.91 30.14
N VAL A 264 11.57 7.86 31.33
CA VAL A 264 11.82 8.91 32.33
C VAL A 264 13.21 8.65 32.89
N SER A 265 14.06 9.66 32.81
CA SER A 265 15.44 9.67 33.26
C SER A 265 15.66 8.96 34.59
N LYS A 266 16.72 8.14 34.68
CA LYS A 266 17.53 8.11 35.89
C LYS A 266 18.76 8.98 35.65
N PRO A 267 18.97 10.07 36.42
CA PRO A 267 20.24 10.79 36.48
C PRO A 267 21.37 9.91 37.05
N PRO A 268 22.64 10.28 36.82
CA PRO A 268 23.80 9.42 37.03
C PRO A 268 24.14 9.30 38.52
N ALA A 269 24.57 8.11 38.95
CA ALA A 269 25.30 7.92 40.20
C ALA A 269 26.07 6.58 40.14
N LYS A 270 27.36 6.47 40.49
CA LYS A 270 28.42 7.44 40.83
C LYS A 270 29.73 6.64 41.01
N GLU A 271 30.86 7.26 40.63
CA GLU A 271 32.23 7.20 41.23
C GLU A 271 32.97 5.84 41.33
N GLY A 272 34.26 5.66 40.96
CA GLY A 272 35.34 6.57 40.57
C GLY A 272 36.14 6.00 39.37
N THR A 273 37.11 6.68 38.76
CA THR A 273 38.14 7.56 39.33
C THR A 273 38.74 8.45 38.22
N ALA A 274 38.87 9.75 38.53
CA ALA A 274 39.76 10.80 37.98
C ALA A 274 39.73 11.20 36.47
N PRO A 275 40.02 12.49 36.15
CA PRO A 275 39.71 13.11 34.86
C PRO A 275 40.92 13.18 33.90
N GLN A 276 40.70 12.89 32.60
CA GLN A 276 41.61 13.28 31.51
C GLN A 276 40.85 13.68 30.23
N PRO A 277 41.42 14.58 29.41
CA PRO A 277 40.67 15.49 28.56
C PRO A 277 40.27 14.92 27.18
N ALA A 278 39.11 15.40 26.70
CA ALA A 278 38.49 15.33 25.38
C ALA A 278 39.17 14.48 24.27
N ALA A 279 38.45 13.46 23.78
CA ALA A 279 38.77 12.71 22.55
C ALA A 279 37.67 12.88 21.47
N PRO A 280 38.00 12.77 20.16
CA PRO A 280 37.17 13.20 19.02
C PRO A 280 36.01 12.22 18.70
N PRO A 281 35.05 12.59 17.83
CA PRO A 281 33.82 11.81 17.63
C PRO A 281 34.09 10.41 17.06
N ALA A 282 33.42 9.42 17.65
CA ALA A 282 33.60 7.99 17.38
C ALA A 282 33.37 7.63 15.90
N GLN A 283 34.40 7.03 15.29
CA GLN A 283 34.34 6.42 13.96
C GLN A 283 33.49 5.15 14.01
N LYS A 284 32.55 4.98 13.07
CA LYS A 284 31.80 3.73 12.90
C LYS A 284 32.74 2.61 12.47
N GLN A 285 33.06 1.70 13.39
CA GLN A 285 33.73 0.45 13.08
C GLN A 285 32.73 -0.58 12.54
N ILE A 286 33.04 -1.21 11.41
CA ILE A 286 32.29 -2.32 10.84
C ILE A 286 33.17 -3.56 10.92
N THR A 287 32.71 -4.59 11.61
CA THR A 287 33.42 -5.87 11.74
C THR A 287 33.19 -6.71 10.49
N ILE A 288 34.26 -7.08 9.80
CA ILE A 288 34.22 -7.95 8.62
C ILE A 288 34.53 -9.39 9.05
N PRO A 289 33.60 -10.35 8.86
CA PRO A 289 33.86 -11.76 9.16
C PRO A 289 34.98 -12.34 8.30
N ALA A 290 35.73 -13.31 8.83
CA ALA A 290 36.82 -13.97 8.10
C ALA A 290 36.34 -14.85 6.93
N GLU A 291 35.06 -15.27 6.93
CA GLU A 291 34.51 -16.10 5.87
C GLU A 291 34.20 -15.24 4.61
N PRO A 292 34.71 -15.59 3.41
CA PRO A 292 34.61 -14.73 2.23
C PRO A 292 33.18 -14.35 1.82
N LYS A 293 32.24 -15.29 1.90
CA LYS A 293 30.83 -15.03 1.56
C LYS A 293 30.15 -14.12 2.60
N ALA A 294 30.47 -14.31 3.87
CA ALA A 294 29.96 -13.46 4.95
C ALA A 294 30.57 -12.05 4.92
N ALA A 295 31.85 -11.92 4.54
CA ALA A 295 32.52 -10.65 4.33
C ALA A 295 31.84 -9.83 3.21
N VAL A 296 31.60 -10.46 2.04
CA VAL A 296 30.91 -9.81 0.92
C VAL A 296 29.49 -9.39 1.31
N LYS A 297 28.77 -10.25 2.04
CA LYS A 297 27.43 -9.93 2.56
C LYS A 297 27.44 -8.75 3.52
N ALA A 298 28.39 -8.72 4.47
CA ALA A 298 28.55 -7.62 5.42
C ALA A 298 28.86 -6.29 4.71
N LEU A 299 29.66 -6.33 3.65
CA LEU A 299 29.97 -5.14 2.84
C LEU A 299 28.74 -4.65 2.05
N LEU A 300 28.02 -5.54 1.37
CA LEU A 300 26.80 -5.18 0.61
C LEU A 300 25.66 -4.64 1.49
N GLN A 301 25.62 -5.04 2.76
CA GLN A 301 24.61 -4.57 3.71
C GLN A 301 24.92 -3.19 4.31
N ASN A 302 26.19 -2.77 4.31
CA ASN A 302 26.62 -1.55 5.00
C ASN A 302 27.11 -0.43 4.06
N PHE A 303 27.38 -0.73 2.79
CA PHE A 303 27.96 0.23 1.84
C PHE A 303 27.22 0.21 0.50
N ASP A 304 27.09 1.38 -0.13
CA ASP A 304 26.52 1.51 -1.47
C ASP A 304 27.53 1.13 -2.59
N LYS A 305 27.05 1.04 -3.83
CA LYS A 305 27.86 0.62 -4.99
C LYS A 305 29.09 1.51 -5.23
N LYS A 306 29.00 2.81 -4.93
CA LYS A 306 30.11 3.76 -5.11
C LYS A 306 31.14 3.60 -3.99
N GLN A 307 30.68 3.43 -2.75
CA GLN A 307 31.53 3.17 -1.58
C GLN A 307 32.26 1.83 -1.70
N LEU A 308 31.59 0.78 -2.16
CA LEU A 308 32.19 -0.54 -2.40
C LEU A 308 33.29 -0.50 -3.46
N SER A 309 33.10 0.31 -4.51
CA SER A 309 34.13 0.49 -5.54
C SER A 309 35.38 1.18 -4.99
N GLU A 310 35.23 2.15 -4.08
CA GLU A 310 36.37 2.82 -3.43
C GLU A 310 37.06 1.90 -2.42
N ILE A 311 36.30 1.16 -1.60
CA ILE A 311 36.85 0.15 -0.69
C ILE A 311 37.66 -0.90 -1.47
N ALA A 312 37.15 -1.37 -2.61
CA ALA A 312 37.86 -2.32 -3.46
C ALA A 312 39.19 -1.75 -3.99
N LYS A 313 39.20 -0.49 -4.43
CA LYS A 313 40.44 0.19 -4.86
C LYS A 313 41.46 0.31 -3.72
N LEU A 314 41.00 0.71 -2.53
CA LEU A 314 41.86 0.85 -1.34
C LEU A 314 42.45 -0.49 -0.90
N LEU A 315 41.65 -1.56 -0.91
CA LEU A 315 42.13 -2.92 -0.60
C LEU A 315 43.16 -3.41 -1.62
N VAL A 316 42.93 -3.19 -2.92
CA VAL A 316 43.89 -3.54 -3.97
C VAL A 316 45.20 -2.74 -3.82
N GLN A 317 45.11 -1.45 -3.49
CA GLN A 317 46.28 -0.62 -3.21
C GLN A 317 47.04 -1.10 -1.97
N ALA A 318 46.34 -1.44 -0.89
CA ALA A 318 46.94 -1.95 0.34
C ALA A 318 47.63 -3.31 0.13
N ILE A 319 47.04 -4.21 -0.67
CA ILE A 319 47.65 -5.49 -1.03
C ILE A 319 48.91 -5.29 -1.88
N LYS A 320 48.90 -4.32 -2.81
CA LYS A 320 50.06 -3.99 -3.65
C LYS A 320 51.19 -3.28 -2.90
N ALA A 321 50.87 -2.62 -1.78
CA ALA A 321 51.82 -1.92 -0.93
C ALA A 321 52.33 -2.78 0.24
N ALA A 322 51.84 -4.02 0.37
CA ALA A 322 52.36 -4.97 1.34
C ALA A 322 53.72 -5.52 0.85
N PRO A 323 54.78 -5.49 1.69
CA PRO A 323 56.11 -5.99 1.34
C PRO A 323 56.16 -7.51 1.18
#